data_AF-A0A158BM67-F1
#
_entry.id   AF-A0A158BM67-F1
#
_cell.length_a   1.000
_cell.length_b   1.000
_cell.length_c   1.000
_cell.angle_alpha   90.00
_cell.angle_beta   90.00
_cell.angle_gamma   90.00
#
_symmetry.space_group_name_H-M   'P 1'
#
loop_
_entity.id
_entity.type
_entity.pdbx_description
1 polymer ?
#
loop_
_entity_poly.entity_id
_entity_poly.type
_entity_poly.pdbx_seq_one_letter_code
_entity_poly.pdbx_strand_id
1 'polypeptide(L)'
;MSVPAECNVHLRLMAEAASFRDRARAGTNQATLSRWECGRGHSWDESLDPARNVRCMSCAAQRRELETRRLREAAEARGGVLLSPGYVDASTPLSWQCAYGHVWDARPDAISRHWCAECARTVFSRFL
;
A
#
# COMPACT_ATOMS: atom_id res chain seq x y z
N MET A 1 15.27 9.49 -25.82
CA MET A 1 15.47 9.03 -24.44
C MET A 1 14.45 7.94 -24.18
N SER A 2 14.91 6.69 -24.17
CA SER A 2 14.11 5.47 -24.26
C SER A 2 13.60 5.05 -22.88
N VAL A 3 12.28 4.90 -22.73
CA VAL A 3 11.66 4.33 -21.52
C VAL A 3 11.75 2.80 -21.59
N PRO A 4 12.12 2.07 -20.52
CA PRO A 4 12.35 0.62 -20.58
C PRO A 4 11.08 -0.17 -20.90
N ALA A 5 11.23 -1.25 -21.67
CA ALA A 5 10.17 -2.10 -22.21
C ALA A 5 9.33 -2.89 -21.16
N GLU A 6 9.54 -2.64 -19.87
CA GLU A 6 8.85 -3.32 -18.76
C GLU A 6 7.46 -2.75 -18.45
N CYS A 7 7.15 -1.53 -18.90
CA CYS A 7 5.79 -0.97 -18.83
C CYS A 7 4.79 -1.63 -19.78
N ASN A 8 5.25 -2.46 -20.73
CA ASN A 8 4.38 -3.02 -21.76
C ASN A 8 3.66 -4.29 -21.28
N VAL A 9 4.28 -5.12 -20.43
CA VAL A 9 3.67 -6.38 -19.98
C VAL A 9 2.46 -6.11 -19.08
N HIS A 10 2.55 -5.20 -18.13
CA HIS A 10 1.43 -4.86 -17.25
C HIS A 10 0.25 -4.28 -18.03
N LEU A 11 0.51 -3.33 -18.95
CA LEU A 11 -0.53 -2.74 -19.79
C LEU A 11 -1.15 -3.77 -20.75
N ARG A 12 -0.34 -4.68 -21.29
CA ARG A 12 -0.81 -5.79 -22.12
C ARG A 12 -1.67 -6.77 -21.33
N LEU A 13 -1.26 -7.14 -20.12
CA LEU A 13 -2.04 -7.99 -19.22
C LEU A 13 -3.37 -7.33 -18.83
N MET A 14 -3.38 -6.01 -18.61
CA MET A 14 -4.59 -5.25 -18.33
C MET A 14 -5.53 -5.17 -19.55
N ALA A 15 -4.98 -4.97 -20.75
CA ALA A 15 -5.73 -4.96 -22.00
C ALA A 15 -6.25 -6.36 -22.39
N GLU A 16 -5.49 -7.40 -22.13
CA GLU A 16 -5.87 -8.80 -22.33
C GLU A 16 -6.99 -9.20 -21.35
N ALA A 17 -6.86 -8.81 -20.08
CA ALA A 17 -7.91 -8.98 -19.08
C ALA A 17 -9.19 -8.20 -19.46
N ALA A 18 -9.07 -7.00 -20.03
CA ALA A 18 -10.22 -6.24 -20.55
C ALA A 18 -10.90 -6.95 -21.72
N SER A 19 -10.11 -7.40 -22.70
CA SER A 19 -10.60 -8.13 -23.87
C SER A 19 -11.30 -9.44 -23.49
N PHE A 20 -10.80 -10.12 -22.45
CA PHE A 20 -11.43 -11.33 -21.92
C PHE A 20 -12.78 -11.02 -21.26
N ARG A 21 -12.87 -9.93 -20.46
CA ARG A 21 -14.14 -9.45 -19.87
C ARG A 21 -15.17 -9.09 -20.94
N ASP A 22 -14.76 -8.45 -22.02
CA ASP A 22 -15.65 -8.04 -23.11
C ASP A 22 -16.18 -9.25 -23.90
N ARG A 23 -15.34 -10.26 -24.15
CA ARG A 23 -15.77 -11.53 -24.77
C ARG A 23 -16.69 -12.34 -23.86
N ALA A 24 -16.45 -12.35 -22.55
CA ALA A 24 -17.32 -13.00 -21.58
C ALA A 24 -18.73 -12.36 -21.53
N ARG A 25 -18.81 -11.03 -21.71
CA ARG A 25 -20.09 -10.29 -21.85
C ARG A 25 -20.81 -10.60 -23.16
N ALA A 26 -20.09 -10.81 -24.26
CA ALA A 26 -20.68 -11.08 -25.57
C ALA A 26 -21.26 -12.50 -25.72
N GLY A 27 -20.85 -13.44 -24.87
CA GLY A 27 -21.23 -14.87 -24.99
C GLY A 27 -22.32 -15.37 -24.04
N THR A 28 -22.86 -14.54 -23.14
CA THR A 28 -23.84 -14.99 -22.15
C THR A 28 -25.16 -14.23 -22.28
N ASN A 29 -26.21 -14.96 -22.68
CA ASN A 29 -27.58 -14.50 -22.56
C ASN A 29 -27.94 -14.49 -21.06
N GLN A 30 -27.61 -13.37 -20.42
CA GLN A 30 -28.15 -12.87 -19.15
C GLN A 30 -28.23 -13.88 -17.99
N ALA A 31 -27.07 -14.37 -17.53
CA ALA A 31 -26.91 -14.81 -16.15
C ALA A 31 -26.27 -13.64 -15.37
N THR A 32 -27.07 -13.02 -14.50
CA THR A 32 -26.68 -11.93 -13.60
C THR A 32 -25.43 -12.30 -12.81
N LEU A 33 -24.27 -11.78 -13.20
CA LEU A 33 -23.10 -11.75 -12.31
C LEU A 33 -23.48 -10.86 -11.12
N SER A 34 -23.62 -11.40 -9.92
CA SER A 34 -24.02 -10.57 -8.78
C SER A 34 -22.85 -9.65 -8.42
N ARG A 35 -23.05 -8.35 -8.62
CA ARG A 35 -22.07 -7.33 -8.27
C ARG A 35 -22.15 -7.07 -6.77
N TRP A 36 -21.07 -7.34 -6.04
CA TRP A 36 -21.01 -7.03 -4.62
C TRP A 36 -20.75 -5.55 -4.43
N GLU A 37 -21.39 -4.94 -3.43
CA GLU A 37 -21.20 -3.53 -3.09
C GLU A 37 -20.96 -3.39 -1.59
N CYS A 38 -19.91 -2.66 -1.20
CA CYS A 38 -19.72 -2.29 0.20
C CYS A 38 -20.48 -1.00 0.53
N GLY A 39 -20.75 -0.72 1.82
CA GLY A 39 -21.39 0.54 2.26
C GLY A 39 -20.61 1.83 1.97
N ARG A 40 -19.45 1.74 1.31
CA ARG A 40 -18.69 2.88 0.76
C ARG A 40 -18.79 3.00 -0.77
N GLY A 41 -19.65 2.21 -1.42
CA GLY A 41 -19.91 2.29 -2.86
C GLY A 41 -18.89 1.58 -3.77
N HIS A 42 -17.91 0.85 -3.22
CA HIS A 42 -17.02 0.02 -4.05
C HIS A 42 -17.68 -1.27 -4.45
N SER A 43 -17.48 -1.67 -5.71
CA SER A 43 -18.01 -2.89 -6.26
C SER A 43 -16.95 -3.83 -6.84
N TRP A 44 -17.15 -5.14 -6.73
CA TRP A 44 -16.29 -6.19 -7.30
C TRP A 44 -17.11 -7.40 -7.76
N ASP A 45 -16.49 -8.26 -8.57
CA ASP A 45 -17.11 -9.45 -9.16
C ASP A 45 -16.96 -10.71 -8.29
N GLU A 46 -17.83 -11.70 -8.56
CA GLU A 46 -17.99 -12.95 -7.81
C GLU A 46 -16.90 -14.01 -8.05
N SER A 47 -15.84 -13.71 -8.81
CA SER A 47 -14.85 -14.73 -9.21
C SER A 47 -13.94 -15.19 -8.06
N LEU A 48 -14.23 -14.83 -6.81
CA LEU A 48 -13.44 -15.15 -5.63
C LEU A 48 -14.36 -15.77 -4.56
N ASP A 49 -14.08 -17.03 -4.23
CA ASP A 49 -14.84 -17.90 -3.33
C ASP A 49 -15.29 -17.16 -2.02
N PRO A 50 -16.60 -17.08 -1.72
CA PRO A 50 -17.16 -16.28 -0.62
C PRO A 50 -16.94 -16.88 0.79
N ALA A 51 -16.23 -18.00 0.94
CA ALA A 51 -16.08 -18.64 2.23
C ALA A 51 -15.14 -17.84 3.18
N ARG A 52 -15.78 -17.00 4.01
CA ARG A 52 -15.34 -16.39 5.29
C ARG A 52 -14.62 -15.04 5.18
N ASN A 53 -15.27 -14.00 5.73
CA ASN A 53 -14.69 -12.68 6.05
C ASN A 53 -14.21 -11.82 4.85
N VAL A 54 -15.02 -11.67 3.81
CA VAL A 54 -14.72 -10.76 2.69
C VAL A 54 -14.67 -9.31 3.18
N ARG A 55 -13.45 -8.80 3.41
CA ARG A 55 -13.18 -7.37 3.52
C ARG A 55 -13.13 -6.82 2.09
N CYS A 56 -13.94 -5.80 1.76
CA CYS A 56 -13.85 -5.15 0.44
C CYS A 56 -12.39 -4.80 0.09
N MET A 57 -11.87 -5.31 -1.03
CA MET A 57 -10.46 -5.18 -1.41
C MET A 57 -10.08 -3.73 -1.72
N SER A 58 -10.96 -2.99 -2.41
CA SER A 58 -10.76 -1.55 -2.65
C SER A 58 -10.70 -0.77 -1.33
N CYS A 59 -11.59 -1.10 -0.40
CA CYS A 59 -11.56 -0.56 0.95
C CYS A 59 -10.28 -0.92 1.73
N ALA A 60 -9.68 -2.09 1.47
CA ALA A 60 -8.43 -2.50 2.09
C ALA A 60 -7.23 -1.77 1.49
N ALA A 61 -7.18 -1.61 0.16
CA ALA A 61 -6.18 -0.82 -0.53
C ALA A 61 -6.20 0.63 -0.03
N GLN A 62 -7.37 1.28 -0.01
CA GLN A 62 -7.51 2.65 0.48
C GLN A 62 -7.05 2.83 1.93
N ARG A 63 -7.29 1.84 2.79
CA ARG A 63 -6.78 1.90 4.17
C ARG A 63 -5.26 1.83 4.24
N ARG A 64 -4.63 0.99 3.42
CA ARG A 64 -3.16 0.90 3.35
C ARG A 64 -2.55 2.19 2.83
N GLU A 65 -3.17 2.80 1.83
CA GLU A 65 -2.74 4.10 1.29
C GLU A 65 -2.88 5.22 2.32
N LEU A 66 -4.02 5.29 3.01
CA LEU A 66 -4.24 6.24 4.10
C LEU A 66 -3.21 6.07 5.21
N GLU A 67 -2.91 4.84 5.60
CA GLU A 67 -1.92 4.57 6.65
C GLU A 67 -0.50 4.94 6.19
N THR A 68 -0.16 4.63 4.94
CA THR A 68 1.11 5.06 4.33
C THR A 68 1.26 6.58 4.39
N ARG A 69 0.20 7.32 4.06
CA ARG A 69 0.19 8.78 4.13
C ARG A 69 0.43 9.28 5.56
N ARG A 70 -0.28 8.72 6.56
CA ARG A 70 -0.09 9.07 7.97
C ARG A 70 1.33 8.84 8.44
N LEU A 71 1.95 7.74 8.02
CA LEU A 71 3.33 7.41 8.36
C LEU A 71 4.33 8.40 7.73
N ARG A 72 4.09 8.84 6.49
CA ARG A 72 4.88 9.91 5.86
C ARG A 72 4.76 11.23 6.62
N GLU A 73 3.54 11.66 6.93
CA GLU A 73 3.28 12.88 7.71
C GLU A 73 3.96 12.81 9.09
N ALA A 74 3.94 11.64 9.75
CA ALA A 74 4.64 11.43 11.03
C ALA A 74 6.17 11.51 10.90
N ALA A 75 6.74 11.02 9.79
CA ALA A 75 8.17 11.16 9.53
C ALA A 75 8.56 12.62 9.30
N GLU A 76 7.80 13.32 8.45
CA GLU A 76 8.01 14.73 8.12
C GLU A 76 7.92 15.62 9.35
N ALA A 77 6.93 15.39 10.23
CA ALA A 77 6.78 16.10 11.50
C ALA A 77 8.01 15.95 12.43
N ARG A 78 8.81 14.91 12.24
CA ARG A 78 10.06 14.64 12.99
C ARG A 78 11.31 15.00 12.18
N GLY A 79 11.13 15.72 11.07
CA GLY A 79 12.19 16.15 10.16
C GLY A 79 12.81 15.01 9.36
N GLY A 80 12.19 13.84 9.29
CA GLY A 80 12.67 12.71 8.51
C GLY A 80 11.75 12.31 7.37
N VAL A 81 11.99 11.14 6.82
CA VAL A 81 11.31 10.61 5.63
C VAL A 81 11.05 9.12 5.79
N LEU A 82 9.91 8.66 5.26
CA LEU A 82 9.64 7.24 5.05
C LEU A 82 10.21 6.83 3.69
N LEU A 83 11.17 5.89 3.68
CA LEU A 83 11.83 5.41 2.46
C LEU A 83 11.07 4.24 1.80
N SER A 84 10.37 3.44 2.58
CA SER A 84 9.57 2.33 2.03
C SER A 84 8.45 2.82 1.12
N PRO A 85 8.08 2.06 0.08
CA PRO A 85 7.05 2.46 -0.89
C PRO A 85 5.67 2.63 -0.23
N GLY A 86 5.36 1.84 0.81
CA GLY A 86 4.17 2.04 1.61
C GLY A 86 3.94 0.96 2.67
N TYR A 87 2.88 1.15 3.45
CA TYR A 87 2.42 0.24 4.49
C TYR A 87 1.71 -0.98 3.91
N VAL A 88 2.15 -2.17 4.34
CA VAL A 88 1.53 -3.45 3.97
C VAL A 88 0.68 -3.98 5.11
N ASP A 89 1.29 -4.11 6.29
CA ASP A 89 0.70 -4.55 7.56
C ASP A 89 1.54 -4.08 8.77
N ALA A 90 1.08 -4.37 9.98
CA ALA A 90 1.71 -3.94 11.23
C ALA A 90 2.94 -4.77 11.64
N SER A 91 3.18 -5.91 10.98
CA SER A 91 4.32 -6.78 11.23
C SER A 91 5.52 -6.47 10.33
N THR A 92 5.27 -5.91 9.16
CA THR A 92 6.28 -5.61 8.15
C THR A 92 7.08 -4.38 8.58
N PRO A 93 8.41 -4.50 8.77
CA PRO A 93 9.27 -3.36 9.00
C PRO A 93 9.26 -2.42 7.80
N LEU A 94 9.33 -1.12 8.08
CA LEU A 94 9.50 -0.08 7.09
C LEU A 94 10.85 0.59 7.31
N SER A 95 11.43 1.11 6.24
CA SER A 95 12.70 1.83 6.22
C SER A 95 12.45 3.33 6.36
N TRP A 96 13.20 3.96 7.26
CA TRP A 96 13.05 5.38 7.63
C TRP A 96 14.38 6.10 7.55
N GLN A 97 14.33 7.40 7.37
CA GLN A 97 15.48 8.29 7.46
C GLN A 97 15.15 9.47 8.39
N CYS A 98 16.07 9.85 9.28
CA CYS A 98 15.91 11.04 10.11
C CYS A 98 16.53 12.29 9.46
N ALA A 99 16.30 13.46 10.05
CA ALA A 99 16.87 14.74 9.61
C ALA A 99 18.40 14.74 9.48
N TYR A 100 19.09 13.91 10.27
CA TYR A 100 20.55 13.79 10.28
C TYR A 100 21.07 12.75 9.27
N GLY A 101 20.18 12.12 8.49
CA GLY A 101 20.54 11.17 7.44
C GLY A 101 20.66 9.72 7.89
N HIS A 102 20.57 9.40 9.19
CA HIS A 102 20.58 8.01 9.65
C HIS A 102 19.38 7.24 9.11
N VAL A 103 19.62 6.01 8.66
CA VAL A 103 18.62 5.11 8.08
C VAL A 103 18.46 3.90 8.98
N TRP A 104 17.22 3.49 9.23
CA TRP A 104 16.93 2.29 10.01
C TRP A 104 15.60 1.65 9.60
N ASP A 105 15.47 0.37 9.90
CA ASP A 105 14.22 -0.37 9.74
C ASP A 105 13.49 -0.47 11.07
N ALA A 106 12.20 -0.15 11.07
CA ALA A 106 11.34 -0.25 12.24
C ALA A 106 9.90 -0.55 11.84
N ARG A 107 9.20 -1.27 12.72
CA ARG A 107 7.76 -1.47 12.56
C ARG A 107 7.00 -0.15 12.75
N PRO A 108 5.84 0.03 12.09
CA PRO A 108 5.07 1.27 12.18
C PRO A 108 4.71 1.69 13.61
N ASP A 109 4.40 0.74 14.48
CA ASP A 109 4.08 1.00 15.89
C ASP A 109 5.29 1.45 16.70
N ALA A 110 6.49 0.95 16.39
CA ALA A 110 7.73 1.30 17.08
C ALA A 110 8.09 2.79 16.90
N ILE A 111 7.81 3.36 15.73
CA ILE A 111 8.11 4.75 15.38
C ILE A 111 7.39 5.77 16.28
N SER A 112 6.23 5.40 16.81
CA SER A 112 5.53 6.26 17.78
C SER A 112 6.31 6.43 19.09
N ARG A 113 7.05 5.38 19.50
CA ARG A 113 7.78 5.31 20.79
C ARG A 113 9.26 5.67 20.63
N HIS A 114 9.89 5.20 19.56
CA HIS A 114 11.32 5.34 19.30
C HIS A 114 11.52 5.80 17.87
N TRP A 115 12.24 6.91 17.70
CA TRP A 115 12.51 7.48 16.38
C TRP A 115 13.84 6.96 15.83
N CYS A 116 14.92 7.70 16.01
CA CYS A 116 16.25 7.31 15.57
C CYS A 116 17.13 6.98 16.77
N ALA A 117 17.58 5.72 16.86
CA ALA A 117 18.46 5.27 17.95
C ALA A 117 19.81 5.99 17.94
N GLU A 118 20.34 6.34 16.77
CA GLU A 118 21.58 7.10 16.65
C GLU A 118 21.42 8.51 17.19
N CYS A 119 20.37 9.24 16.77
CA CYS A 119 20.08 10.56 17.33
C CYS A 119 19.85 10.50 18.84
N ALA A 120 19.16 9.47 19.33
CA ALA A 120 18.99 9.28 20.77
C ALA A 120 20.34 9.15 21.48
N ARG A 121 21.30 8.40 20.94
CA ARG A 121 22.66 8.28 21.51
C ARG A 121 23.45 9.60 21.42
N THR A 122 23.43 10.28 20.28
CA THR A 122 24.27 11.47 20.03
C THR A 122 23.81 12.70 20.80
N VAL A 123 22.52 12.82 21.12
CA VAL A 123 22.01 13.93 21.95
C VAL A 123 22.58 13.85 23.38
N PHE A 124 22.85 12.65 23.90
CA PHE A 124 23.45 12.49 25.23
C PHE A 124 24.96 12.72 25.26
N SER A 125 25.67 12.50 24.16
CA SER A 125 27.14 12.68 24.12
C SER A 125 27.59 14.14 23.93
N ARG A 126 26.65 15.09 23.81
CA ARG A 126 26.95 16.53 23.66
C ARG A 126 26.95 17.30 24.98
N PHE A 127 26.63 16.64 26.09
CA PHE A 127 26.56 17.24 27.43
C PHE A 127 27.55 16.61 28.43
N LEU A 128 28.49 15.79 27.94
CA LEU A 128 29.71 15.36 28.63
C LEU A 128 30.90 16.00 27.93
#